data_AF-A0A4Q3Z1M7-F1
#
_entry.id   AF-A0A4Q3Z1M7-F1
#
_cell.length_a   1.000
_cell.length_b   1.000
_cell.length_c   1.000
_cell.angle_alpha   90.00
_cell.angle_beta   90.00
_cell.angle_gamma   90.00
#
_symmetry.space_group_name_H-M   'P 1'
#
loop_
_entity.id
_entity.type
_entity.pdbx_description
1 polymer ?
#
loop_
_entity_poly.entity_id
_entity_poly.type
_entity_poly.pdbx_seq_one_letter_code
_entity_poly.pdbx_strand_id
1 'polypeptide(L)'
;MAVLNPLLQVSPFASDGGELIGRDPREIPAVNWIGHPLLIGLKAIRSKCLDCAMDAKEVRKCSRTDCPLWPLRMGTVPKGFNLARQGAGISGPACTSVATPDAVEADENPACAAVNDGERAI
;
A
#
# COMPACT_ATOMS: atom_id res chain seq x y z
N MET A 1 -7.52 -31.39 -8.86
CA MET A 1 -6.19 -30.83 -8.55
C MET A 1 -6.41 -29.40 -8.09
N ALA A 2 -6.23 -29.12 -6.79
CA ALA A 2 -6.44 -27.76 -6.29
C ALA A 2 -5.44 -26.83 -6.99
N VAL A 3 -5.95 -25.83 -7.72
CA VAL A 3 -5.13 -24.76 -8.28
C VAL A 3 -4.61 -23.99 -7.08
N LEU A 4 -3.40 -24.33 -6.63
CA LEU A 4 -2.74 -23.64 -5.53
C LEU A 4 -2.46 -22.21 -5.97
N ASN A 5 -3.27 -21.27 -5.50
CA ASN A 5 -3.00 -19.85 -5.69
C ASN A 5 -1.62 -19.55 -5.09
N PRO A 6 -0.65 -19.00 -5.85
CA PRO A 6 0.71 -18.78 -5.37
C PRO A 6 0.81 -17.80 -4.19
N LEU A 7 -0.27 -17.05 -3.93
CA LEU A 7 -0.39 -16.10 -2.83
C LEU A 7 -0.91 -16.75 -1.53
N LEU A 8 -1.34 -18.01 -1.58
CA LEU A 8 -1.83 -18.76 -0.43
C LEU A 8 -0.87 -19.90 -0.07
N GLN A 9 -0.92 -20.33 1.18
CA GLN A 9 -0.21 -21.51 1.67
C GLN A 9 -1.10 -22.27 2.64
N VAL A 10 -0.82 -23.57 2.79
CA VAL A 10 -1.50 -24.39 3.81
C VAL A 10 -1.08 -23.91 5.20
N SER A 11 -2.03 -23.80 6.12
CA SER A 11 -1.71 -23.45 7.49
C SER A 11 -0.73 -24.46 8.10
N PRO A 12 0.35 -24.00 8.74
CA PRO A 12 1.31 -24.89 9.41
C PRO A 12 0.76 -25.48 10.73
N PHE A 13 -0.39 -25.01 11.21
CA PHE A 13 -0.96 -25.45 12.48
C PHE A 13 -1.93 -26.62 12.27
N ALA A 14 -1.73 -27.72 13.00
CA ALA A 14 -2.59 -28.89 12.95
C ALA A 14 -4.06 -28.58 13.33
N SER A 15 -4.27 -27.55 14.17
CA SER A 15 -5.59 -27.08 14.59
C SER A 15 -6.44 -26.50 13.46
N ASP A 16 -5.81 -26.01 12.39
CA ASP A 16 -6.50 -25.33 11.28
C ASP A 16 -6.95 -26.32 10.20
N GLY A 17 -6.72 -27.63 10.37
CA GLY A 17 -7.19 -28.67 9.45
C GLY A 17 -6.64 -28.59 8.01
N GLY A 18 -5.57 -27.82 7.80
CA GLY A 18 -5.00 -27.59 6.46
C GLY A 18 -5.65 -26.47 5.66
N GLU A 19 -6.39 -25.56 6.31
CA GLU A 19 -7.00 -24.39 5.66
C GLU A 19 -5.95 -23.50 4.96
N LEU A 20 -6.36 -22.84 3.87
CA LEU A 20 -5.49 -21.95 3.10
C LEU A 20 -5.40 -20.57 3.75
N ILE A 21 -4.19 -20.22 4.19
CA ILE A 21 -3.87 -18.91 4.75
C ILE A 21 -3.08 -18.07 3.76
N GLY A 22 -3.19 -16.74 3.90
CA GLY A 22 -2.37 -15.81 3.14
C GLY A 22 -0.87 -16.01 3.37
N ARG A 23 -0.11 -16.18 2.30
CA ARG A 23 1.37 -16.18 2.34
C ARG A 23 1.90 -14.77 2.61
N ASP A 24 3.05 -14.65 3.26
CA ASP A 24 3.69 -13.34 3.49
C ASP A 24 4.10 -12.70 2.14
N PRO A 25 3.63 -11.48 1.83
CA PRO A 25 4.02 -10.78 0.60
C PRO A 25 5.52 -10.62 0.38
N ARG A 26 6.31 -10.64 1.46
CA ARG A 26 7.77 -10.46 1.40
C ARG A 26 8.50 -11.67 0.82
N GLU A 27 7.90 -12.84 0.90
CA GLU A 27 8.46 -14.12 0.43
C GLU A 27 8.03 -14.46 -1.01
N ILE A 28 7.10 -13.69 -1.58
CA ILE A 28 6.52 -13.96 -2.89
C ILE A 28 7.39 -13.35 -4.00
N PRO A 29 7.72 -14.13 -5.05
CA PRO A 29 8.58 -13.66 -6.14
C PRO A 29 7.90 -12.57 -6.97
N ALA A 30 8.72 -11.74 -7.63
CA ALA A 30 8.28 -10.58 -8.42
C ALA A 30 7.24 -10.90 -9.50
N VAL A 31 7.30 -12.10 -10.09
CA VAL A 31 6.39 -12.55 -11.15
C VAL A 31 4.92 -12.49 -10.74
N ASN A 32 4.61 -12.71 -9.46
CA ASN A 32 3.23 -12.68 -8.97
C ASN A 32 2.71 -11.26 -8.72
N TRP A 33 3.55 -10.23 -8.89
CA TRP A 33 3.20 -8.84 -8.63
C TRP A 33 3.04 -8.00 -9.91
N ILE A 34 3.17 -8.63 -11.07
CA ILE A 34 3.03 -7.96 -12.37
C ILE A 34 1.58 -7.47 -12.53
N GLY A 35 1.39 -6.20 -12.89
CA GLY A 35 0.07 -5.61 -13.14
C GLY A 35 -0.70 -5.14 -11.90
N HIS A 36 -0.11 -5.23 -10.69
CA HIS A 36 -0.75 -4.68 -9.49
C HIS A 36 -0.72 -3.14 -9.46
N PRO A 37 -1.75 -2.48 -8.90
CA PRO A 37 -1.85 -1.03 -8.86
C PRO A 37 -0.78 -0.40 -7.96
N LEU A 38 -0.35 0.81 -8.33
CA LEU A 38 0.55 1.63 -7.51
C LEU A 38 -0.24 2.27 -6.37
N LEU A 39 0.03 1.81 -5.15
CA LEU A 39 -0.58 2.34 -3.94
C LEU A 39 0.48 3.03 -3.08
N ILE A 40 0.14 4.23 -2.62
CA ILE A 40 0.99 5.08 -1.78
C ILE A 40 0.35 5.14 -0.38
N GLY A 41 1.16 5.35 0.66
CA GLY A 41 0.66 5.50 2.03
C GLY A 41 0.59 4.20 2.82
N LEU A 42 1.74 3.54 3.00
CA LEU A 42 1.86 2.28 3.76
C LEU A 42 1.20 2.31 5.14
N LYS A 43 1.28 3.46 5.85
CA LYS A 43 0.67 3.62 7.17
C LYS A 43 -0.86 3.56 7.10
N ALA A 44 -1.46 4.24 6.11
CA ALA A 44 -2.90 4.24 5.88
C ALA A 44 -3.40 2.87 5.39
N ILE A 45 -2.63 2.22 4.51
CA ILE A 45 -2.93 0.86 4.07
C ILE A 45 -2.89 -0.10 5.27
N ARG A 46 -1.85 0.00 6.11
CA ARG A 46 -1.71 -0.85 7.28
C ARG A 46 -2.83 -0.63 8.30
N SER A 47 -3.24 0.62 8.53
CA SER A 47 -4.38 0.93 9.40
C SER A 47 -5.68 0.37 8.82
N LYS A 48 -5.88 0.47 7.50
CA LYS A 48 -7.07 -0.12 6.87
C LYS A 48 -7.10 -1.65 6.96
N CYS A 49 -5.94 -2.30 6.88
CA CYS A 49 -5.86 -3.74 7.10
C CYS A 49 -6.17 -4.12 8.55
N LEU A 50 -5.73 -3.34 9.54
CA LEU A 50 -6.11 -3.56 10.95
C LEU A 50 -7.61 -3.35 11.17
N ASP A 51 -8.18 -2.32 10.57
CA ASP A 51 -9.62 -2.03 10.64
C ASP A 51 -10.46 -3.18 10.03
N CYS A 52 -10.00 -3.75 8.91
CA CYS A 52 -10.69 -4.84 8.24
C CYS A 52 -10.59 -6.20 8.97
N ALA A 53 -9.40 -6.56 9.45
CA ALA A 53 -9.15 -7.88 10.05
C ALA A 53 -9.20 -7.88 11.59
N MET A 54 -9.33 -6.70 12.22
CA MET A 54 -9.32 -6.43 13.66
C MET A 54 -8.02 -6.76 14.39
N ASP A 55 -7.30 -7.79 13.96
CA ASP A 55 -6.09 -8.29 14.61
C ASP A 55 -4.89 -8.38 13.65
N ALA A 56 -3.70 -8.06 14.18
CA ALA A 56 -2.47 -8.15 13.41
C ALA A 56 -2.12 -9.59 12.97
N LYS A 57 -2.60 -10.61 13.69
CA LYS A 57 -2.44 -12.03 13.32
C LYS A 57 -3.30 -12.38 12.11
N GLU A 58 -4.55 -11.93 12.12
CA GLU A 58 -5.50 -12.13 11.03
C GLU A 58 -5.08 -11.38 9.76
N VAL A 59 -4.48 -10.19 9.89
CA VAL A 59 -3.88 -9.50 8.73
C VAL A 59 -2.81 -10.35 8.05
N ARG A 60 -1.98 -11.09 8.80
CA ARG A 60 -0.97 -11.99 8.21
C ARG A 60 -1.61 -13.16 7.48
N LYS A 61 -2.64 -13.75 8.08
CA LYS A 61 -3.38 -14.91 7.55
C LYS A 61 -4.42 -14.57 6.48
N CYS A 62 -4.66 -13.29 6.19
CA CYS A 62 -5.68 -12.83 5.24
C CYS A 62 -5.58 -13.52 3.86
N SER A 63 -6.64 -14.23 3.48
CA SER A 63 -6.75 -15.01 2.23
C SER A 63 -7.38 -14.24 1.05
N ARG A 64 -7.71 -12.95 1.23
CA ARG A 64 -8.34 -12.11 0.19
C ARG A 64 -7.32 -11.65 -0.86
N THR A 65 -6.94 -12.57 -1.76
CA THR A 65 -5.93 -12.34 -2.81
C THR A 65 -6.32 -11.27 -3.82
N ASP A 66 -7.62 -11.03 -4.00
CA ASP A 66 -8.14 -10.05 -4.95
C ASP A 66 -8.12 -8.61 -4.40
N CYS A 67 -7.72 -8.44 -3.13
CA CYS A 67 -7.66 -7.12 -2.51
C CYS A 67 -6.44 -6.34 -3.03
N PRO A 68 -6.62 -5.10 -3.55
CA PRO A 68 -5.50 -4.30 -4.05
C PRO A 68 -4.49 -3.95 -2.94
N LEU A 69 -4.94 -3.92 -1.68
CA LEU A 69 -4.08 -3.64 -0.52
C LEU A 69 -3.25 -4.86 -0.07
N TRP A 70 -3.59 -6.07 -0.54
CA TRP A 70 -3.01 -7.33 -0.08
C TRP A 70 -1.46 -7.41 -0.16
N PRO A 71 -0.79 -6.92 -1.23
CA PRO A 71 0.67 -6.93 -1.32
C PRO A 71 1.35 -6.05 -0.26
N LEU A 72 0.66 -5.01 0.20
CA LEU A 72 1.17 -3.98 1.11
C LEU A 72 0.59 -4.11 2.53
N ARG A 73 -0.18 -5.18 2.80
CA ARG A 73 -0.90 -5.37 4.07
C ARG A 73 0.01 -5.45 5.30
N MET A 74 1.29 -5.73 5.10
CA MET A 74 2.33 -5.73 6.14
C MET A 74 2.87 -4.33 6.49
N GLY A 75 2.40 -3.27 5.82
CA GLY A 75 2.87 -1.89 6.04
C GLY A 75 4.29 -1.64 5.52
N THR A 76 4.78 -2.54 4.67
CA THR A 76 6.11 -2.49 4.05
C THR A 76 6.00 -2.91 2.60
N VAL A 77 6.78 -2.31 1.71
CA VAL A 77 6.83 -2.72 0.29
C VAL A 77 7.72 -3.96 0.15
N PRO A 78 7.21 -5.10 -0.33
CA PRO A 78 8.03 -6.28 -0.64
C PRO A 78 9.09 -5.97 -1.72
N LYS A 79 10.25 -6.61 -1.64
CA LYS A 79 11.30 -6.48 -2.67
C LYS A 79 10.78 -6.90 -4.05
N GLY A 80 10.04 -8.02 -4.12
CA GLY A 80 9.43 -8.50 -5.35
C GLY A 80 8.42 -7.52 -5.95
N PHE A 81 7.66 -6.82 -5.11
CA PHE A 81 6.70 -5.81 -5.54
C PHE A 81 7.40 -4.59 -6.16
N ASN A 82 8.48 -4.12 -5.54
CA ASN A 82 9.33 -3.07 -6.10
C ASN A 82 9.98 -3.49 -7.43
N LEU A 83 10.42 -4.73 -7.54
CA LEU A 83 11.05 -5.26 -8.76
C LEU A 83 10.04 -5.37 -9.91
N ALA A 84 8.82 -5.86 -9.64
CA ALA A 84 7.75 -5.90 -10.62
C ALA A 84 7.39 -4.50 -11.15
N ARG A 85 7.42 -3.49 -10.27
CA ARG A 85 7.27 -2.08 -10.66
C ARG A 85 8.42 -1.58 -11.55
N GLN A 86 9.66 -1.89 -11.20
CA GLN A 86 10.84 -1.43 -11.97
C GLN A 86 10.90 -2.07 -13.35
N GLY A 87 10.50 -3.34 -13.48
CA GLY A 87 10.37 -4.03 -14.76
C GLY A 87 9.25 -3.48 -15.65
N ALA A 88 8.29 -2.74 -15.07
CA ALA A 88 7.21 -2.07 -15.80
C ALA A 88 7.55 -0.64 -16.27
N GLY A 89 8.81 -0.19 -16.09
CA GLY A 89 9.34 0.97 -16.80
C GLY A 89 8.63 2.30 -16.56
N ILE A 90 8.50 2.73 -15.30
CA ILE A 90 8.31 4.15 -14.98
C ILE A 90 9.16 4.49 -13.75
N SER A 91 10.40 4.93 -13.98
CA SER A 91 11.16 5.68 -12.99
C SER A 91 10.50 7.04 -12.81
N GLY A 92 9.45 7.10 -11.98
CA GLY A 92 9.03 8.38 -11.39
C GLY A 92 10.25 8.97 -10.67
N PRO A 93 10.52 10.28 -10.81
CA PRO A 93 11.76 10.86 -10.34
C PRO A 93 11.91 10.59 -8.84
N ALA A 94 13.01 9.94 -8.50
CA ALA A 94 13.51 10.01 -7.15
C ALA A 94 13.60 11.51 -6.83
N CYS A 95 12.93 11.92 -5.75
CA CYS A 95 13.24 13.14 -5.04
C CYS A 95 14.69 13.04 -4.53
N THR A 96 15.65 13.12 -5.44
CA THR A 96 17.02 13.51 -5.12
C THR A 96 17.00 15.01 -5.18
N SER A 97 16.90 15.63 -4.00
CA SER A 97 17.17 17.03 -3.80
C SER A 97 18.58 17.33 -4.30
N VAL A 98 18.70 17.72 -5.56
CA VAL A 98 19.89 18.40 -6.03
C VAL A 98 19.76 19.81 -5.49
N ALA A 99 20.59 20.14 -4.51
CA ALA A 99 20.73 21.49 -3.99
C ALA A 99 21.11 22.41 -5.16
N THR A 100 20.26 23.38 -5.46
CA THR A 100 20.66 24.57 -6.22
C THR A 100 21.18 25.60 -5.21
N PRO A 101 22.44 26.06 -5.30
CA PRO A 101 22.77 27.37 -4.78
C PRO A 101 22.18 28.45 -5.71
N ASP A 102 21.96 29.63 -5.14
CA ASP A 102 21.56 30.89 -5.78
C ASP A 102 20.06 31.21 -5.86
N ALA A 103 19.56 31.64 -4.70
CA ALA A 103 18.86 32.91 -4.46
C ALA A 103 17.91 33.45 -5.54
N VAL A 104 16.61 33.51 -5.20
CA VAL A 104 15.78 34.72 -5.24
C VAL A 104 14.64 34.59 -4.21
N GLU A 105 14.55 35.55 -3.29
CA GLU A 105 13.47 35.70 -2.30
C GLU A 105 12.29 36.52 -2.85
N ALA A 106 11.15 36.38 -2.15
CA ALA A 106 9.92 37.20 -2.16
C ALA A 106 9.09 37.10 -3.46
N ASP A 107 7.78 36.86 -3.43
CA ASP A 107 6.79 37.71 -2.79
C ASP A 107 5.40 37.01 -2.74
N GLU A 108 4.76 37.11 -1.57
CA GLU A 108 3.32 37.08 -1.26
C GLU A 108 2.34 36.19 -2.06
N ASN A 109 1.74 35.19 -1.39
CA ASN A 109 0.43 34.64 -1.78
C ASN A 109 -0.63 35.00 -0.72
N PRO A 110 -1.39 36.10 -0.89
CA PRO A 110 -2.51 36.43 -0.03
C PRO A 110 -3.81 35.97 -0.70
N ALA A 111 -4.29 34.77 -0.39
CA ALA A 111 -5.66 34.37 -0.76
C ALA A 111 -6.24 33.29 0.17
N CYS A 112 -6.33 33.60 1.46
CA CYS A 112 -7.37 33.00 2.31
C CYS A 112 -8.02 34.09 3.16
N ALA A 113 -8.63 35.09 2.50
CA ALA A 113 -9.58 35.96 3.18
C ALA A 113 -10.89 35.17 3.39
N ALA A 114 -11.16 34.91 4.66
CA ALA A 114 -12.44 34.43 5.16
C ALA A 114 -13.59 35.31 4.64
N VAL A 115 -14.62 34.70 4.07
CA VAL A 115 -15.94 35.33 3.93
C VAL A 115 -16.78 34.89 5.13
N ASN A 116 -17.18 35.88 5.91
CA ASN A 116 -17.87 35.77 7.19
C ASN A 116 -19.34 35.38 7.03
N ASP A 117 -19.87 34.77 8.09
CA ASP A 117 -21.28 34.59 8.41
C ASP A 117 -22.13 35.86 8.21
N GLY A 118 -23.32 35.70 7.64
CA GLY A 118 -24.44 36.60 7.93
C GLY A 118 -25.34 37.00 6.76
N GLU A 119 -26.43 36.26 6.56
CA GLU A 119 -27.71 36.73 6.00
C GLU A 119 -28.76 35.74 6.56
N ARG A 120 -29.70 36.03 7.47
CA ARG A 120 -30.60 37.18 7.72
C ARG A 120 -31.32 37.64 6.46
N ALA A 121 -32.32 36.87 6.02
CA ALA A 121 -33.70 37.31 5.78
C ALA A 121 -34.43 36.32 4.83
N ILE A 122 -35.43 35.59 5.33
CA ILE A 122 -36.87 35.83 5.15
C ILE A 122 -37.65 34.96 6.15
#